data_AF-A0A2N6CQ43-F1
#
_entry.id   AF-A0A2N6CQ43-F1
#
_cell.length_a   1.000
_cell.length_b   1.000
_cell.length_c   1.000
_cell.angle_alpha   90.00
_cell.angle_beta   90.00
_cell.angle_gamma   90.00
#
_symmetry.space_group_name_H-M   'P 1'
#
loop_
_entity.id
_entity.type
_entity.pdbx_description
1 polymer ?
#
loop_
_entity_poly.entity_id
_entity_poly.type
_entity_poly.pdbx_seq_one_letter_code
_entity_poly.pdbx_strand_id
1 'polypeptide(L)'
;MVKNTADRRSWRRRIMILSVMLMFGGSMVLPLTGYLLVDSTQAQATSAEEKDAASGDDVNPRAEYWRAVREGTAGYSAVTGQEANVLIQNGGQNWRELRNGPVANVGAWLILGIIAALLTYHLITGGYKMPTRTGRKVLRWPLSDRVLHWIMATLFIILTITGLSILWGRAVMIPLMGKEAFAAWAQVAKPIHDYLAVPFAVFFVIALLKWMHHNWPKAYDLKWILQGGGYLGGGHPPAGFANAGHKMLYWTLVFAGGAMVVSGVFLLFPNLGTGREGMQLANLIHGITSLICIAFICLHIYLATIGSEGSLEGMLTGYVDEQYAINHHPLWWEEIKDQQLGGASSPHGGTPSAAPAAPRPD
;
A
#
# COMPACT_ATOMS: atom_id res chain seq x y z
N MET A 1 -46.92 24.15 -10.80
CA MET A 1 -45.97 23.41 -11.66
C MET A 1 -44.53 23.63 -11.17
N VAL A 2 -44.13 23.10 -10.01
CA VAL A 2 -42.72 23.17 -9.52
C VAL A 2 -42.42 21.92 -8.67
N LYS A 3 -42.40 20.75 -9.31
CA LYS A 3 -41.90 19.48 -8.74
C LYS A 3 -41.29 18.68 -9.88
N ASN A 4 -40.07 18.98 -10.32
CA ASN A 4 -39.36 18.06 -11.22
C ASN A 4 -37.85 18.29 -11.46
N THR A 5 -37.21 19.29 -10.82
CA THR A 5 -35.80 19.59 -11.10
C THR A 5 -34.83 18.79 -10.25
N ALA A 6 -35.17 18.52 -8.98
CA ALA A 6 -34.35 17.72 -8.06
C ALA A 6 -34.30 16.23 -8.48
N ASP A 7 -35.43 15.69 -8.93
CA ASP A 7 -35.58 14.27 -9.29
C ASP A 7 -34.89 13.93 -10.62
N ARG A 8 -34.88 14.88 -11.57
CA ARG A 8 -34.08 14.76 -12.80
C ARG A 8 -32.58 14.77 -12.53
N ARG A 9 -32.11 15.48 -11.50
CA ARG A 9 -30.68 15.58 -11.17
C ARG A 9 -30.18 14.31 -10.46
N SER A 10 -30.99 13.72 -9.57
CA SER A 10 -30.71 12.42 -8.95
C SER A 10 -30.75 11.27 -9.96
N TRP A 11 -31.70 11.30 -10.90
CA TRP A 11 -31.83 10.31 -11.98
C TRP A 11 -30.63 10.34 -12.95
N ARG A 12 -30.22 11.53 -13.40
CA ARG A 12 -29.01 11.70 -14.24
C ARG A 12 -27.74 11.21 -13.54
N ARG A 13 -27.63 11.46 -12.22
CA ARG A 13 -26.49 10.99 -11.42
C ARG A 13 -26.47 9.47 -11.28
N ARG A 14 -27.63 8.83 -11.09
CA ARG A 14 -27.75 7.36 -11.07
C ARG A 14 -27.40 6.73 -12.40
N ILE A 15 -27.86 7.30 -13.51
CA ILE A 15 -27.50 6.84 -14.86
C ILE A 15 -26.01 6.99 -15.11
N MET A 16 -25.41 8.14 -14.75
CA MET A 16 -23.97 8.34 -14.91
C MET A 16 -23.16 7.32 -14.11
N ILE A 17 -23.54 7.06 -12.85
CA ILE A 17 -22.88 6.06 -11.99
C ILE A 17 -23.03 4.65 -12.58
N LEU A 18 -24.24 4.28 -13.03
CA LEU A 18 -24.47 3.00 -13.68
C LEU A 18 -23.69 2.86 -14.98
N SER A 19 -23.63 3.89 -15.82
CA SER A 19 -22.86 3.89 -17.06
C SER A 19 -21.36 3.76 -16.80
N VAL A 20 -20.82 4.43 -15.79
CA VAL A 20 -19.41 4.28 -15.38
C VAL A 20 -19.15 2.87 -14.84
N MET A 21 -20.00 2.36 -13.95
CA MET A 21 -19.87 0.99 -13.43
C MET A 21 -19.97 -0.08 -14.52
N LEU A 22 -20.83 0.13 -15.53
CA LEU A 22 -21.03 -0.81 -16.64
C LEU A 22 -19.89 -0.70 -17.68
N MET A 23 -19.34 0.50 -17.90
CA MET A 23 -18.12 0.70 -18.70
C MET A 23 -16.90 0.06 -18.03
N PHE A 24 -16.73 0.22 -16.72
CA PHE A 24 -15.65 -0.42 -15.97
C PHE A 24 -15.85 -1.94 -15.83
N GLY A 25 -17.07 -2.41 -15.55
CA GLY A 25 -17.38 -3.84 -15.51
C GLY A 25 -17.18 -4.51 -16.88
N GLY A 26 -17.62 -3.86 -17.96
CA GLY A 26 -17.41 -4.33 -19.33
C GLY A 26 -15.93 -4.34 -19.73
N SER A 27 -15.15 -3.34 -19.32
CA SER A 27 -13.70 -3.30 -19.57
C SER A 27 -12.91 -4.30 -18.71
N MET A 28 -13.49 -4.86 -17.66
CA MET A 28 -12.92 -5.96 -16.87
C MET A 28 -13.29 -7.35 -17.39
N VAL A 29 -14.43 -7.51 -18.06
CA VAL A 29 -14.85 -8.80 -18.66
C VAL A 29 -14.15 -9.06 -20.00
N LEU A 30 -13.84 -8.03 -20.78
CA LEU A 30 -13.18 -8.14 -22.09
C LEU A 30 -11.72 -8.68 -22.05
N PRO A 31 -10.91 -8.41 -21.01
CA PRO A 31 -9.60 -9.06 -20.86
C PRO A 31 -9.69 -10.51 -20.36
N LEU A 32 -10.73 -10.86 -19.60
CA LEU A 32 -10.97 -12.22 -19.10
C LEU A 32 -11.29 -13.21 -20.24
N THR A 33 -11.99 -12.76 -21.29
CA THR A 33 -12.15 -13.55 -22.53
C THR A 33 -10.82 -13.72 -23.26
N GLY A 34 -9.91 -12.73 -23.17
CA GLY A 34 -8.54 -12.85 -23.64
C GLY A 34 -7.75 -13.96 -22.93
N TYR A 35 -7.91 -14.11 -21.60
CA TYR A 35 -7.28 -15.21 -20.86
C TYR A 35 -7.84 -16.59 -21.24
N LEU A 36 -9.15 -16.71 -21.46
CA LEU A 36 -9.78 -17.95 -21.93
C LEU A 36 -9.36 -18.29 -23.38
N LEU A 37 -9.12 -17.28 -24.21
CA LEU A 37 -8.59 -17.47 -25.57
C LEU A 37 -7.10 -17.84 -25.56
N VAL A 38 -6.30 -17.26 -24.65
CA VAL A 38 -4.88 -17.63 -24.50
C VAL A 38 -4.74 -19.04 -23.95
N ASP A 39 -5.52 -19.43 -22.94
CA ASP A 39 -5.49 -20.78 -22.36
C ASP A 39 -5.97 -21.84 -23.38
N SER A 40 -6.99 -21.52 -24.18
CA SER A 40 -7.46 -22.41 -25.25
C SER A 40 -6.49 -22.47 -26.43
N THR A 41 -5.84 -21.37 -26.81
CA THR A 41 -4.79 -21.40 -27.86
C THR A 41 -3.51 -22.08 -27.39
N GLN A 42 -3.16 -21.99 -26.10
CA GLN A 42 -2.06 -22.76 -25.51
C GLN A 42 -2.39 -24.25 -25.50
N ALA A 43 -3.58 -24.65 -25.03
CA ALA A 43 -4.03 -26.04 -25.07
C ALA A 43 -4.07 -26.61 -26.50
N GLN A 44 -4.44 -25.78 -27.48
CA GLN A 44 -4.48 -26.15 -28.90
C GLN A 44 -3.06 -26.22 -29.53
N ALA A 45 -2.12 -25.41 -29.05
CA ALA A 45 -0.70 -25.49 -29.43
C ALA A 45 -0.03 -26.74 -28.84
N THR A 46 -0.30 -27.09 -27.59
CA THR A 46 0.18 -28.34 -26.97
C THR A 46 -0.38 -29.58 -27.71
N SER A 47 -1.65 -29.51 -28.13
CA SER A 47 -2.31 -30.57 -28.90
C SER A 47 -1.76 -30.68 -30.35
N ALA A 48 -1.24 -29.59 -30.90
CA ALA A 48 -0.61 -29.57 -32.22
C ALA A 48 0.84 -30.11 -32.15
N GLU A 49 1.59 -29.76 -31.10
CA GLU A 49 2.91 -30.34 -30.83
C GLU A 49 2.84 -31.84 -30.52
N GLU A 50 1.80 -32.32 -29.83
CA GLU A 50 1.56 -33.76 -29.62
C GLU A 50 1.24 -34.52 -30.92
N LYS A 51 0.64 -33.84 -31.92
CA LYS A 51 0.37 -34.43 -33.24
C LYS A 51 1.61 -34.48 -34.14
N ASP A 52 2.49 -33.48 -34.06
CA ASP A 52 3.79 -33.50 -34.76
C ASP A 52 4.75 -34.53 -34.12
N ALA A 53 4.66 -34.75 -32.81
CA ALA A 53 5.42 -35.80 -32.12
C ALA A 53 4.96 -37.24 -32.49
N ALA A 54 3.76 -37.39 -33.06
CA ALA A 54 3.21 -38.68 -33.47
C ALA A 54 3.65 -39.11 -34.89
N SER A 55 4.23 -38.22 -35.69
CA SER A 55 4.96 -38.59 -36.91
C SER A 55 6.41 -38.90 -36.55
N GLY A 56 6.66 -40.16 -36.19
CA GLY A 56 8.00 -40.66 -35.92
C GLY A 56 8.90 -40.53 -37.15
N ASP A 57 9.86 -39.61 -37.10
CA ASP A 57 11.26 -39.84 -37.51
C ASP A 57 12.22 -38.65 -37.33
N ASP A 58 11.75 -37.46 -36.92
CA ASP A 58 12.66 -36.33 -36.64
C ASP A 58 12.93 -36.15 -35.13
N VAL A 59 13.50 -37.18 -34.49
CA VAL A 59 14.05 -37.01 -33.13
C VAL A 59 15.26 -36.09 -33.24
N ASN A 60 15.10 -34.83 -32.80
CA ASN A 60 16.20 -33.86 -32.73
C ASN A 60 17.43 -34.55 -32.10
N PRO A 61 18.58 -34.66 -32.81
CA PRO A 61 19.74 -35.41 -32.31
C PRO A 61 20.36 -34.78 -31.06
N ARG A 62 19.93 -33.57 -30.69
CA ARG A 62 20.27 -32.88 -29.44
C ARG A 62 19.13 -32.87 -28.43
N ALA A 63 18.08 -33.69 -28.58
CA ALA A 63 16.94 -33.72 -27.67
C ALA A 63 17.37 -34.00 -26.22
N GLU A 64 18.27 -34.97 -26.01
CA GLU A 64 18.85 -35.27 -24.70
C GLU A 64 19.70 -34.11 -24.17
N TYR A 65 20.50 -33.47 -25.03
CA TYR A 65 21.27 -32.27 -24.67
C TYR A 65 20.35 -31.13 -24.22
N TRP A 66 19.30 -30.84 -24.98
CA TRP A 66 18.30 -29.82 -24.63
C TRP A 66 17.49 -30.20 -23.40
N ARG A 67 17.26 -31.49 -23.14
CA ARG A 67 16.64 -31.97 -21.91
C ARG A 67 17.56 -31.74 -20.71
N ALA A 68 18.82 -32.15 -20.78
CA ALA A 68 19.81 -31.91 -19.72
C ALA A 68 20.01 -30.41 -19.42
N VAL A 69 19.98 -29.58 -20.47
CA VAL A 69 20.04 -28.11 -20.36
C VAL A 69 18.79 -27.54 -19.69
N ARG A 70 17.59 -28.01 -20.05
CA ARG A 70 16.33 -27.60 -19.39
C ARG A 70 16.29 -28.07 -17.93
N GLU A 71 16.79 -29.25 -17.63
CA GLU A 71 16.84 -29.78 -16.27
C GLU A 71 17.91 -29.10 -15.39
N GLY A 72 18.73 -28.20 -15.96
CA GLY A 72 19.76 -27.47 -15.22
C GLY A 72 20.91 -28.36 -14.77
N THR A 73 21.20 -29.43 -15.53
CA THR A 73 22.26 -30.39 -15.19
C THR A 73 23.60 -29.69 -15.07
N ALA A 74 24.28 -29.90 -13.93
CA ALA A 74 25.59 -29.33 -13.65
C ALA A 74 26.66 -29.91 -14.60
N GLY A 75 27.39 -29.01 -15.28
CA GLY A 75 28.54 -29.34 -16.09
C GLY A 75 29.87 -29.28 -15.33
N TYR A 76 30.97 -29.29 -16.07
CA TYR A 76 32.29 -28.93 -15.57
C TYR A 76 32.59 -27.48 -15.93
N SER A 77 33.16 -26.73 -14.98
CA SER A 77 33.67 -25.38 -15.21
C SER A 77 34.96 -25.20 -14.43
N ALA A 78 35.96 -24.60 -15.07
CA ALA A 78 37.20 -24.20 -14.40
C ALA A 78 37.01 -22.96 -13.50
N VAL A 79 35.87 -22.26 -13.64
CA VAL A 79 35.48 -21.13 -12.79
C VAL A 79 34.73 -21.66 -11.57
N THR A 80 35.13 -21.20 -10.39
CA THR A 80 34.44 -21.49 -9.13
C THR A 80 33.51 -20.34 -8.76
N GLY A 81 32.27 -20.63 -8.39
CA GLY A 81 31.30 -19.61 -7.99
C GLY A 81 29.86 -20.12 -8.07
N GLN A 82 28.90 -19.29 -7.65
CA GLN A 82 27.48 -19.63 -7.79
C GLN A 82 27.12 -19.87 -9.26
N GLU A 83 26.46 -20.99 -9.54
CA GLU A 83 26.00 -21.37 -10.88
C GLU A 83 27.11 -21.46 -11.94
N ALA A 84 28.39 -21.55 -11.54
CA ALA A 84 29.52 -21.51 -12.48
C ALA A 84 29.57 -22.68 -13.47
N ASN A 85 28.86 -23.76 -13.16
CA ASN A 85 28.70 -24.97 -13.96
C ASN A 85 27.27 -25.16 -14.49
N VAL A 86 26.43 -24.13 -14.46
CA VAL A 86 25.05 -24.17 -15.00
C VAL A 86 25.01 -23.46 -16.34
N LEU A 87 24.71 -24.20 -17.41
CA LEU A 87 24.71 -23.64 -18.78
C LEU A 87 23.51 -22.71 -19.04
N ILE A 88 22.29 -23.14 -18.68
CA ILE A 88 21.06 -22.34 -18.78
C ILE A 88 20.28 -22.47 -17.48
N GLN A 89 19.86 -21.33 -16.91
CA GLN A 89 18.97 -21.31 -15.76
C GLN A 89 17.52 -21.31 -16.26
N ASN A 90 16.77 -22.37 -15.96
CA ASN A 90 15.43 -22.58 -16.49
C ASN A 90 14.39 -21.57 -15.94
N GLY A 91 14.53 -21.13 -14.68
CA GLY A 91 13.55 -20.26 -14.01
C GLY A 91 13.39 -18.85 -14.61
N GLY A 92 14.33 -18.38 -15.44
CA GLY A 92 14.30 -17.04 -16.01
C GLY A 92 13.08 -16.75 -16.89
N GLN A 93 12.63 -17.75 -17.67
CA GLN A 93 11.41 -17.59 -18.49
C GLN A 93 10.16 -17.51 -17.62
N ASN A 94 10.04 -18.41 -16.64
CA ASN A 94 8.92 -18.44 -15.70
C ASN A 94 8.83 -17.12 -14.92
N TRP A 95 9.96 -16.62 -14.41
CA TRP A 95 10.02 -15.31 -13.75
C TRP A 95 9.54 -14.19 -14.67
N ARG A 96 10.00 -14.18 -15.93
CA ARG A 96 9.64 -13.14 -16.90
C ARG A 96 8.14 -13.15 -17.20
N GLU A 97 7.56 -14.33 -17.38
CA GLU A 97 6.12 -14.51 -17.61
C GLU A 97 5.29 -14.08 -16.40
N LEU A 98 5.70 -14.47 -15.18
CA LEU A 98 5.04 -14.04 -13.95
C LEU A 98 5.13 -12.52 -13.73
N ARG A 99 6.32 -11.95 -13.92
CA ARG A 99 6.56 -10.51 -13.72
C ARG A 99 5.82 -9.67 -14.75
N ASN A 100 5.95 -9.99 -16.03
CA ASN A 100 5.39 -9.16 -17.11
C ASN A 100 3.94 -9.50 -17.45
N GLY A 101 3.46 -10.68 -17.04
CA GLY A 101 2.06 -11.07 -17.13
C GLY A 101 1.32 -10.69 -15.84
N PRO A 102 1.06 -11.65 -14.93
CA PRO A 102 0.24 -11.43 -13.74
C PRO A 102 0.63 -10.20 -12.92
N VAL A 103 1.89 -10.03 -12.54
CA VAL A 103 2.31 -8.94 -11.64
C VAL A 103 2.08 -7.58 -12.30
N ALA A 104 2.55 -7.39 -13.53
CA ALA A 104 2.38 -6.14 -14.26
C ALA A 104 0.92 -5.85 -14.61
N ASN A 105 0.15 -6.84 -15.03
CA ASN A 105 -1.24 -6.65 -15.48
C ASN A 105 -2.20 -6.47 -14.32
N VAL A 106 -2.20 -7.40 -13.35
CA VAL A 106 -3.06 -7.30 -12.16
C VAL A 106 -2.65 -6.08 -11.33
N GLY A 107 -1.35 -5.81 -11.22
CA GLY A 107 -0.85 -4.60 -10.58
C GLY A 107 -1.40 -3.32 -11.17
N ALA A 108 -1.45 -3.21 -12.51
CA ALA A 108 -1.97 -2.02 -13.18
C ALA A 108 -3.47 -1.85 -12.87
N TRP A 109 -4.25 -2.92 -12.95
CA TRP A 109 -5.67 -2.91 -12.61
C TRP A 109 -5.93 -2.61 -11.13
N LEU A 110 -5.09 -3.10 -10.22
CA LEU A 110 -5.17 -2.80 -8.80
C LEU A 110 -5.02 -1.29 -8.55
N ILE A 111 -3.97 -0.67 -9.11
CA ILE A 111 -3.69 0.76 -8.90
C ILE A 111 -4.74 1.63 -9.58
N LEU A 112 -5.09 1.36 -10.84
CA LEU A 112 -6.14 2.11 -11.53
C LEU A 112 -7.51 1.91 -10.87
N GLY A 113 -7.81 0.69 -10.43
CA GLY A 113 -9.04 0.33 -9.76
C GLY A 113 -9.22 1.05 -8.43
N ILE A 114 -8.19 1.10 -7.56
CA ILE A 114 -8.29 1.82 -6.29
C ILE A 114 -8.43 3.32 -6.50
N ILE A 115 -7.69 3.90 -7.45
CA ILE A 115 -7.80 5.34 -7.78
C ILE A 115 -9.21 5.64 -8.30
N ALA A 116 -9.73 4.84 -9.23
CA ALA A 116 -11.07 5.01 -9.76
C ALA A 116 -12.13 4.85 -8.67
N ALA A 117 -12.01 3.83 -7.79
CA ALA A 117 -12.94 3.61 -6.69
C ALA A 117 -12.96 4.78 -5.70
N LEU A 118 -11.79 5.30 -5.32
CA LEU A 118 -11.66 6.47 -4.43
C LEU A 118 -12.24 7.73 -5.08
N LEU A 119 -11.95 7.95 -6.37
CA LEU A 119 -12.51 9.07 -7.13
C LEU A 119 -14.03 8.98 -7.22
N THR A 120 -14.57 7.83 -7.61
CA THR A 120 -16.02 7.59 -7.68
C THR A 120 -16.66 7.79 -6.32
N TYR A 121 -16.08 7.23 -5.26
CA TYR A 121 -16.57 7.42 -3.90
C TYR A 121 -16.60 8.92 -3.54
N HIS A 122 -15.51 9.66 -3.76
CA HIS A 122 -15.45 11.08 -3.47
C HIS A 122 -16.45 11.91 -4.29
N LEU A 123 -16.66 11.59 -5.57
CA LEU A 123 -17.67 12.28 -6.40
C LEU A 123 -19.11 11.97 -5.96
N ILE A 124 -19.34 10.82 -5.29
CA ILE A 124 -20.65 10.43 -4.77
C ILE A 124 -20.90 11.06 -3.39
N THR A 125 -19.93 10.99 -2.47
CA THR A 125 -20.10 11.35 -1.06
C THR A 125 -19.57 12.74 -0.72
N GLY A 126 -18.58 13.23 -1.46
CA GLY A 126 -17.82 14.44 -1.12
C GLY A 126 -16.79 14.24 0.00
N GLY A 127 -16.59 13.01 0.46
CA GLY A 127 -15.81 12.71 1.67
C GLY A 127 -16.56 13.08 2.96
N TYR A 128 -15.93 12.84 4.11
CA TYR A 128 -16.45 13.28 5.39
C TYR A 128 -16.21 14.78 5.58
N LYS A 129 -17.27 15.50 5.96
CA LYS A 129 -17.23 16.90 6.38
C LYS A 129 -17.59 17.02 7.85
N MET A 130 -16.84 17.83 8.57
CA MET A 130 -17.05 18.04 9.99
C MET A 130 -18.29 18.93 10.17
N PRO A 131 -19.31 18.51 10.96
CA PRO A 131 -20.54 19.31 11.10
C PRO A 131 -20.28 20.70 11.70
N THR A 132 -19.37 20.76 12.68
CA THR A 132 -19.00 21.97 13.42
C THR A 132 -17.54 21.88 13.82
N ARG A 133 -16.84 23.01 13.85
CA ARG A 133 -15.50 23.11 14.45
C ARG A 133 -15.63 23.77 15.80
N THR A 134 -15.08 23.15 16.83
CA THR A 134 -15.13 23.70 18.19
C THR A 134 -14.08 24.79 18.42
N GLY A 135 -12.99 24.76 17.63
CA GLY A 135 -11.83 25.63 17.83
C GLY A 135 -10.91 25.17 18.97
N ARG A 136 -11.37 24.23 19.81
CA ARG A 136 -10.53 23.60 20.85
C ARG A 136 -9.68 22.52 20.19
N LYS A 137 -8.38 22.59 20.44
CA LYS A 137 -7.38 21.73 19.82
C LYS A 137 -6.85 20.70 20.81
N VAL A 138 -6.68 19.47 20.34
CA VAL A 138 -6.13 18.35 21.09
C VAL A 138 -4.84 17.90 20.41
N LEU A 139 -3.77 17.73 21.18
CA LEU A 139 -2.53 17.16 20.67
C LEU A 139 -2.76 15.68 20.33
N ARG A 140 -2.55 15.34 19.06
CA ARG A 140 -2.67 13.97 18.56
C ARG A 140 -1.31 13.38 18.19
N TRP A 141 -0.50 14.14 17.46
CA TRP A 141 0.80 13.68 16.95
C TRP A 141 1.93 14.62 17.39
N PRO A 142 2.84 14.18 18.27
CA PRO A 142 4.01 14.97 18.65
C PRO A 142 4.92 15.21 17.44
N LEU A 143 5.80 16.21 17.54
CA LEU A 143 6.69 16.61 16.44
C LEU A 143 7.55 15.45 15.92
N SER A 144 8.05 14.59 16.81
CA SER A 144 8.88 13.45 16.42
C SER A 144 8.14 12.42 15.55
N ASP A 145 6.84 12.23 15.75
CA ASP A 145 6.01 11.37 14.90
C ASP A 145 5.77 12.01 13.53
N ARG A 146 5.50 13.31 13.51
CA ARG A 146 5.29 14.04 12.25
C ARG A 146 6.54 14.07 11.39
N VAL A 147 7.70 14.36 11.97
CA VAL A 147 8.98 14.37 11.24
C VAL A 147 9.28 12.99 10.67
N LEU A 148 9.16 11.93 11.48
CA LEU A 148 9.37 10.56 11.02
C LEU A 148 8.42 10.19 9.86
N HIS A 149 7.14 10.55 10.00
CA HIS A 149 6.14 10.33 8.95
C HIS A 149 6.50 11.06 7.66
N TRP A 150 6.81 12.35 7.72
CA TRP A 150 7.09 13.13 6.50
C TRP A 150 8.38 12.69 5.81
N ILE A 151 9.42 12.32 6.56
CA ILE A 151 10.63 11.70 5.98
C ILE A 151 10.24 10.41 5.23
N MET A 152 9.51 9.51 5.89
CA MET A 152 9.10 8.24 5.30
C MET A 152 8.18 8.44 4.09
N ALA A 153 7.22 9.36 4.17
CA ALA A 153 6.27 9.65 3.09
C ALA A 153 6.99 10.20 1.84
N THR A 154 7.91 11.14 2.02
CA THR A 154 8.71 11.68 0.90
C THR A 154 9.57 10.60 0.25
N LEU A 155 10.26 9.78 1.05
CA LEU A 155 11.04 8.66 0.54
C LEU A 155 10.15 7.65 -0.20
N PHE A 156 9.01 7.27 0.38
CA PHE A 156 8.06 6.34 -0.22
C PHE A 156 7.53 6.83 -1.57
N ILE A 157 7.21 8.13 -1.70
CA ILE A 157 6.74 8.72 -2.95
C ILE A 157 7.82 8.63 -4.04
N ILE A 158 9.06 8.99 -3.71
CA ILE A 158 10.19 8.91 -4.66
C ILE A 158 10.43 7.45 -5.08
N LEU A 159 10.45 6.53 -4.11
CA LEU A 159 10.62 5.09 -4.36
C LEU A 159 9.45 4.51 -5.17
N THR A 160 8.23 4.96 -4.94
CA THR A 160 7.06 4.55 -5.72
C THR A 160 7.20 5.01 -7.16
N ILE A 161 7.52 6.28 -7.41
CA ILE A 161 7.67 6.82 -8.78
C ILE A 161 8.77 6.06 -9.53
N THR A 162 9.93 5.88 -8.90
CA THR A 162 11.07 5.17 -9.50
C THR A 162 10.79 3.68 -9.67
N GLY A 163 10.17 3.02 -8.70
CA GLY A 163 9.81 1.60 -8.75
C GLY A 163 8.77 1.28 -9.82
N LEU A 164 7.71 2.10 -9.92
CA LEU A 164 6.73 1.99 -11.00
C LEU A 164 7.34 2.25 -12.38
N SER A 165 8.33 3.16 -12.46
CA SER A 165 9.10 3.38 -13.69
C SER A 165 9.92 2.14 -14.09
N ILE A 166 10.47 1.39 -13.13
CA ILE A 166 11.20 0.14 -13.39
C ILE A 166 10.24 -1.00 -13.79
N LEU A 167 9.05 -1.05 -13.20
CA LEU A 167 8.05 -2.08 -13.49
C LEU A 167 7.42 -1.87 -14.88
N TRP A 168 6.89 -0.66 -15.16
CA TRP A 168 6.10 -0.36 -16.35
C TRP A 168 6.76 0.57 -17.36
N GLY A 169 8.01 1.00 -17.15
CA GLY A 169 8.68 1.98 -18.01
C GLY A 169 8.67 1.62 -19.50
N ARG A 170 8.84 0.34 -19.84
CA ARG A 170 8.75 -0.12 -21.23
C ARG A 170 7.35 -0.02 -21.82
N ALA A 171 6.32 -0.34 -21.05
CA ALA A 171 4.93 -0.39 -21.51
C ALA A 171 4.26 0.99 -21.53
N VAL A 172 4.66 1.88 -20.62
CA VAL A 172 4.01 3.18 -20.41
C VAL A 172 4.93 4.33 -20.81
N MET A 173 6.17 4.37 -20.32
CA MET A 173 7.03 5.55 -20.53
C MET A 173 7.63 5.59 -21.93
N ILE A 174 8.13 4.47 -22.48
CA ILE A 174 8.70 4.46 -23.84
C ILE A 174 7.69 4.97 -24.89
N PRO A 175 6.41 4.54 -24.90
CA PRO A 175 5.42 5.13 -25.80
C PRO A 175 5.16 6.62 -25.60
N LEU A 176 5.30 7.14 -24.37
CA LEU A 176 5.01 8.54 -24.04
C LEU A 176 6.16 9.51 -24.34
N MET A 177 7.41 9.08 -24.14
CA MET A 177 8.58 9.96 -24.27
C MET A 177 9.69 9.44 -25.20
N GLY A 178 9.55 8.24 -25.75
CA GLY A 178 10.57 7.60 -26.60
C GLY A 178 11.66 6.86 -25.81
N LYS A 179 12.43 6.04 -26.53
CA LYS A 179 13.46 5.17 -25.92
C LYS A 179 14.62 5.95 -25.30
N GLU A 180 15.07 7.02 -25.95
CA GLU A 180 16.22 7.82 -25.49
C GLU A 180 15.90 8.58 -24.19
N ALA A 181 14.74 9.25 -24.13
CA ALA A 181 14.30 9.93 -22.92
C ALA A 181 14.05 8.95 -21.77
N PHE A 182 13.43 7.80 -22.05
CA PHE A 182 13.26 6.77 -21.02
C PHE A 182 14.60 6.21 -20.53
N ALA A 183 15.58 6.02 -21.43
CA ALA A 183 16.92 5.60 -21.03
C ALA A 183 17.58 6.63 -20.11
N ALA A 184 17.51 7.93 -20.45
CA ALA A 184 18.01 9.00 -19.60
C ALA A 184 17.32 9.03 -18.22
N TRP A 185 15.99 8.88 -18.19
CA TRP A 185 15.23 8.77 -16.94
C TRP A 185 15.65 7.54 -16.12
N ALA A 186 15.75 6.37 -16.74
CA ALA A 186 16.09 5.12 -16.07
C ALA A 186 17.50 5.14 -15.45
N GLN A 187 18.46 5.83 -16.09
CA GLN A 187 19.82 6.04 -15.55
C GLN A 187 19.82 6.86 -14.26
N VAL A 188 18.80 7.68 -14.02
CA VAL A 188 18.64 8.47 -12.79
C VAL A 188 17.73 7.76 -11.79
N ALA A 189 16.58 7.26 -12.27
CA ALA A 189 15.55 6.66 -11.43
C ALA A 189 16.04 5.41 -10.70
N LYS A 190 16.80 4.52 -11.36
CA LYS A 190 17.28 3.29 -10.73
C LYS A 190 18.27 3.58 -9.59
N PRO A 191 19.35 4.37 -9.77
CA PRO A 191 20.24 4.72 -8.67
C PRO A 191 19.51 5.44 -7.53
N ILE A 192 18.59 6.35 -7.82
CA ILE A 192 17.77 7.01 -6.79
C ILE A 192 16.96 5.99 -6.00
N HIS A 193 16.33 5.02 -6.68
CA HIS A 193 15.59 3.94 -6.03
C HIS A 193 16.50 3.15 -5.08
N ASP A 194 17.66 2.73 -5.58
CA ASP A 194 18.58 1.87 -4.83
C ASP A 194 19.17 2.60 -3.60
N TYR A 195 19.61 3.85 -3.76
CA TYR A 195 20.21 4.60 -2.66
C TYR A 195 19.20 5.06 -1.62
N LEU A 196 17.99 5.50 -2.04
CA LEU A 196 16.97 5.97 -1.10
C LEU A 196 16.19 4.84 -0.43
N ALA A 197 16.24 3.62 -0.96
CA ALA A 197 15.66 2.45 -0.32
C ALA A 197 16.30 2.15 1.05
N VAL A 198 17.60 2.42 1.21
CA VAL A 198 18.33 2.19 2.46
C VAL A 198 17.81 3.08 3.61
N PRO A 199 17.81 4.42 3.52
CA PRO A 199 17.24 5.25 4.58
C PRO A 199 15.74 5.00 4.75
N PHE A 200 15.00 4.71 3.68
CA PHE A 200 13.58 4.33 3.79
C PHE A 200 13.41 3.10 4.68
N ALA A 201 14.17 2.03 4.45
CA ALA A 201 14.10 0.81 5.25
C ALA A 201 14.39 1.07 6.73
N VAL A 202 15.38 1.91 7.04
CA VAL A 202 15.72 2.30 8.42
C VAL A 202 14.56 3.04 9.09
N PHE A 203 14.06 4.11 8.48
CA PHE A 203 12.95 4.89 9.04
C PHE A 203 11.65 4.10 9.11
N PHE A 204 11.43 3.20 8.15
CA PHE A 204 10.30 2.28 8.13
C PHE A 204 10.30 1.36 9.35
N VAL A 205 11.43 0.71 9.67
CA VAL A 205 11.54 -0.14 10.85
C VAL A 205 11.34 0.66 12.14
N ILE A 206 11.95 1.86 12.23
CA ILE A 206 11.75 2.75 13.38
C ILE A 206 10.27 3.09 13.56
N ALA A 207 9.57 3.43 12.47
CA ALA A 207 8.15 3.76 12.49
C ALA A 207 7.27 2.59 12.93
N LEU A 208 7.54 1.38 12.41
CA LEU A 208 6.82 0.17 12.84
C LEU A 208 6.96 -0.05 14.35
N LEU A 209 8.18 -0.05 14.87
CA LEU A 209 8.43 -0.27 16.29
C LEU A 209 7.79 0.81 17.18
N LYS A 210 7.94 2.08 16.79
CA LYS A 210 7.41 3.22 17.56
C LYS A 210 5.88 3.21 17.63
N TRP A 211 5.21 2.93 16.51
CA TRP A 211 3.76 3.02 16.41
C TRP A 211 3.02 1.71 16.71
N MET A 212 3.74 0.61 16.96
CA MET A 212 3.14 -0.71 17.21
C MET A 212 2.10 -0.72 18.33
N HIS A 213 2.39 -0.06 19.46
CA HIS A 213 1.53 -0.11 20.64
C HIS A 213 0.12 0.46 20.39
N HIS A 214 0.00 1.46 19.52
CA HIS A 214 -1.30 2.03 19.11
C HIS A 214 -2.08 1.12 18.16
N ASN A 215 -1.41 0.20 17.47
CA ASN A 215 -1.97 -0.53 16.33
C ASN A 215 -2.36 -1.98 16.62
N TRP A 216 -2.33 -2.39 17.90
CA TRP A 216 -2.78 -3.73 18.26
C TRP A 216 -4.29 -3.89 18.00
N PRO A 217 -4.73 -5.01 17.39
CA PRO A 217 -6.15 -5.29 17.21
C PRO A 217 -6.89 -5.34 18.56
N LYS A 218 -8.09 -4.77 18.60
CA LYS A 218 -8.98 -4.70 19.75
C LYS A 218 -10.36 -5.24 19.38
N ALA A 219 -11.11 -5.74 20.35
CA ALA A 219 -12.43 -6.33 20.11
C ALA A 219 -13.43 -5.37 19.42
N TYR A 220 -13.32 -4.07 19.65
CA TYR A 220 -14.18 -3.07 19.02
C TYR A 220 -13.88 -2.84 17.53
N ASP A 221 -12.70 -3.26 17.03
CA ASP A 221 -12.32 -3.08 15.62
C ASP A 221 -13.24 -3.85 14.68
N LEU A 222 -13.76 -5.01 15.12
CA LEU A 222 -14.73 -5.77 14.34
C LEU A 222 -16.02 -4.98 14.14
N LYS A 223 -16.50 -4.29 15.18
CA LYS A 223 -17.68 -3.40 15.07
C LYS A 223 -17.40 -2.24 14.11
N TRP A 224 -16.20 -1.67 14.15
CA TRP A 224 -15.78 -0.62 13.21
C TRP A 224 -15.82 -1.10 11.76
N ILE A 225 -15.28 -2.31 11.50
CA ILE A 225 -15.26 -2.94 10.16
C ILE A 225 -16.68 -3.24 9.67
N LEU A 226 -17.53 -3.84 10.52
CA LEU A 226 -18.92 -4.15 10.19
C LEU A 226 -19.75 -2.90 9.87
N GLN A 227 -19.40 -1.75 10.46
CA GLN A 227 -20.00 -0.44 10.17
C GLN A 227 -19.33 0.27 8.98
N GLY A 228 -18.41 -0.38 8.26
CA GLY A 228 -17.70 0.20 7.12
C GLY A 228 -16.91 1.47 7.47
N GLY A 229 -16.44 1.56 8.73
CA GLY A 229 -15.75 2.73 9.25
C GLY A 229 -16.57 4.00 9.35
N GLY A 230 -17.90 3.92 9.23
CA GLY A 230 -18.79 5.09 9.19
C GLY A 230 -18.82 5.79 7.82
N TYR A 231 -17.97 5.36 6.88
CA TYR A 231 -17.85 5.94 5.54
C TYR A 231 -18.95 5.47 4.57
N LEU A 232 -19.60 4.33 4.84
CA LEU A 232 -20.60 3.70 3.98
C LEU A 232 -22.04 3.78 4.50
N GLY A 233 -22.23 4.09 5.79
CA GLY A 233 -23.55 4.09 6.45
C GLY A 233 -23.81 5.28 7.37
N GLY A 234 -22.86 6.21 7.50
CA GLY A 234 -22.90 7.29 8.48
C GLY A 234 -22.63 6.81 9.91
N GLY A 235 -22.46 7.76 10.83
CA GLY A 235 -22.20 7.49 12.26
C GLY A 235 -20.72 7.53 12.65
N HIS A 236 -20.48 7.28 13.93
CA HIS A 236 -19.17 7.36 14.58
C HIS A 236 -18.84 6.01 15.23
N PRO A 237 -18.29 5.04 14.48
CA PRO A 237 -17.97 3.73 15.02
C PRO A 237 -16.94 3.82 16.15
N PRO A 238 -16.92 2.82 17.06
CA PRO A 238 -15.98 2.82 18.18
C PRO A 238 -14.53 2.77 17.66
N ALA A 239 -13.71 3.72 18.10
CA ALA A 239 -12.30 3.79 17.75
C ALA A 239 -11.48 4.42 18.87
N GLY A 240 -10.37 3.77 19.23
CA GLY A 240 -9.32 4.35 20.06
C GLY A 240 -8.40 5.26 19.25
N PHE A 241 -7.16 5.47 19.70
CA PHE A 241 -6.22 6.39 19.05
C PHE A 241 -6.03 6.05 17.55
N ALA A 242 -5.80 4.78 17.24
CA ALA A 242 -5.92 4.22 15.91
C ALA A 242 -7.28 3.52 15.74
N ASN A 243 -8.00 3.85 14.68
CA ASN A 243 -9.19 3.10 14.26
C ASN A 243 -8.79 1.82 13.50
N ALA A 244 -9.74 0.94 13.22
CA ALA A 244 -9.44 -0.33 12.55
C ALA A 244 -8.82 -0.14 11.15
N GLY A 245 -9.19 0.90 10.40
CA GLY A 245 -8.56 1.22 9.11
C GLY A 245 -7.07 1.59 9.23
N HIS A 246 -6.70 2.39 10.24
CA HIS A 246 -5.30 2.69 10.55
C HIS A 246 -4.53 1.42 10.92
N LYS A 247 -5.15 0.54 11.72
CA LYS A 247 -4.56 -0.75 12.11
C LYS A 247 -4.36 -1.68 10.91
N MET A 248 -5.33 -1.75 10.01
CA MET A 248 -5.22 -2.52 8.76
C MET A 248 -4.03 -2.03 7.94
N LEU A 249 -3.91 -0.72 7.72
CA LEU A 249 -2.75 -0.13 7.05
C LEU A 249 -1.44 -0.49 7.75
N TYR A 250 -1.38 -0.33 9.07
CA TYR A 250 -0.19 -0.66 9.86
C TYR A 250 0.23 -2.12 9.66
N TRP A 251 -0.69 -3.08 9.78
CA TRP A 251 -0.37 -4.50 9.61
C TRP A 251 -0.06 -4.88 8.17
N THR A 252 -0.69 -4.23 7.19
CA THR A 252 -0.26 -4.35 5.78
C THR A 252 1.18 -3.89 5.61
N LEU A 253 1.58 -2.77 6.23
CA LEU A 253 2.96 -2.33 6.20
C LEU A 253 3.88 -3.33 6.92
N VAL A 254 3.52 -3.84 8.10
CA VAL A 254 4.32 -4.88 8.80
C VAL A 254 4.61 -6.09 7.89
N PHE A 255 3.58 -6.66 7.26
CA PHE A 255 3.74 -7.89 6.49
C PHE A 255 4.20 -7.62 5.04
N ALA A 256 3.43 -6.85 4.26
CA ALA A 256 3.76 -6.57 2.88
C ALA A 256 4.95 -5.59 2.79
N GLY A 257 4.96 -4.51 3.56
CA GLY A 257 6.08 -3.58 3.60
C GLY A 257 7.36 -4.23 4.16
N GLY A 258 7.24 -5.09 5.18
CA GLY A 258 8.35 -5.90 5.68
C GLY A 258 8.92 -6.83 4.60
N ALA A 259 8.06 -7.59 3.91
CA ALA A 259 8.48 -8.45 2.81
C ALA A 259 9.10 -7.66 1.63
N MET A 260 8.56 -6.47 1.31
CA MET A 260 9.11 -5.54 0.33
C MET A 260 10.53 -5.11 0.72
N VAL A 261 10.76 -4.70 1.96
CA VAL A 261 12.09 -4.29 2.45
C VAL A 261 13.07 -5.46 2.44
N VAL A 262 12.69 -6.63 2.98
CA VAL A 262 13.56 -7.81 3.02
C VAL A 262 13.95 -8.27 1.62
N SER A 263 12.98 -8.38 0.71
CA SER A 263 13.27 -8.72 -0.69
C SER A 263 14.11 -7.64 -1.39
N GLY A 264 13.90 -6.36 -1.08
CA GLY A 264 14.71 -5.25 -1.59
C GLY A 264 16.16 -5.33 -1.15
N VAL A 265 16.45 -5.76 0.08
CA VAL A 265 17.82 -6.02 0.56
C VAL A 265 18.50 -7.09 -0.28
N PHE A 266 17.84 -8.20 -0.57
CA PHE A 266 18.41 -9.22 -1.47
C PHE A 266 18.68 -8.68 -2.88
N LEU A 267 17.79 -7.84 -3.41
CA LEU A 267 17.96 -7.23 -4.72
C LEU A 267 19.13 -6.23 -4.77
N LEU A 268 19.38 -5.49 -3.68
CA LEU A 268 20.50 -4.56 -3.55
C LEU A 268 21.84 -5.26 -3.36
N PHE A 269 21.83 -6.39 -2.66
CA PHE A 269 23.04 -7.12 -2.29
C PHE A 269 23.02 -8.55 -2.87
N PRO A 270 23.20 -8.71 -4.20
CA PRO A 270 23.17 -10.01 -4.86
C PRO A 270 24.27 -10.97 -4.35
N ASN A 271 25.29 -10.45 -3.67
CA ASN A 271 26.39 -11.22 -3.10
C ASN A 271 26.02 -11.93 -1.78
N LEU A 272 24.78 -11.79 -1.29
CA LEU A 272 24.28 -12.51 -0.11
C LEU A 272 24.04 -14.02 -0.36
N GLY A 273 24.35 -14.51 -1.56
CA GLY A 273 24.41 -15.95 -1.84
C GLY A 273 23.07 -16.59 -2.17
N THR A 274 22.06 -15.83 -2.60
CA THR A 274 20.73 -16.35 -2.96
C THR A 274 20.64 -16.94 -4.37
N GLY A 275 21.69 -16.84 -5.20
CA GLY A 275 21.67 -17.32 -6.59
C GLY A 275 20.68 -16.55 -7.48
N ARG A 276 20.56 -16.90 -8.76
CA ARG A 276 19.62 -16.21 -9.67
C ARG A 276 18.17 -16.49 -9.31
N GLU A 277 17.87 -17.71 -8.87
CA GLU A 277 16.53 -18.11 -8.47
C GLU A 277 16.02 -17.28 -7.28
N GLY A 278 16.84 -17.12 -6.23
CA GLY A 278 16.48 -16.29 -5.08
C GLY A 278 16.30 -14.82 -5.46
N MET A 279 17.10 -14.30 -6.41
CA MET A 279 16.93 -12.95 -6.94
C MET A 279 15.64 -12.78 -7.74
N GLN A 280 15.25 -13.78 -8.54
CA GLN A 280 13.98 -13.80 -9.26
C GLN A 280 12.79 -13.80 -8.29
N LEU A 281 12.84 -14.64 -7.25
CA LEU A 281 11.82 -14.69 -6.21
C LEU A 281 11.74 -13.38 -5.43
N ALA A 282 12.88 -12.83 -5.00
CA ALA A 282 12.93 -11.53 -4.35
C ALA A 282 12.33 -10.44 -5.24
N ASN A 283 12.58 -10.46 -6.54
CA ASN A 283 11.99 -9.51 -7.48
C ASN A 283 10.46 -9.60 -7.54
N LEU A 284 9.92 -10.82 -7.58
CA LEU A 284 8.46 -11.04 -7.58
C LEU A 284 7.83 -10.59 -6.27
N ILE A 285 8.40 -11.00 -5.12
CA ILE A 285 7.92 -10.61 -3.80
C ILE A 285 7.95 -9.09 -3.67
N HIS A 286 9.07 -8.45 -4.04
CA HIS A 286 9.24 -7.01 -3.96
C HIS A 286 8.18 -6.29 -4.81
N GLY A 287 7.99 -6.72 -6.06
CA GLY A 287 6.99 -6.14 -6.96
C GLY A 287 5.55 -6.27 -6.45
N ILE A 288 5.15 -7.48 -6.06
CA ILE A 288 3.77 -7.77 -5.60
C ILE A 288 3.47 -7.00 -4.32
N THR A 289 4.36 -7.06 -3.34
CA THR A 289 4.15 -6.40 -2.04
C THR A 289 4.22 -4.88 -2.13
N SER A 290 5.07 -4.35 -3.02
CA SER A 290 5.07 -2.92 -3.36
C SER A 290 3.73 -2.45 -3.89
N LEU A 291 3.13 -3.19 -4.84
CA LEU A 291 1.84 -2.85 -5.41
C LEU A 291 0.71 -2.87 -4.37
N ILE A 292 0.72 -3.86 -3.47
CA ILE A 292 -0.23 -3.92 -2.34
C ILE A 292 -0.04 -2.70 -1.42
N CYS A 293 1.20 -2.36 -1.06
CA CYS A 293 1.48 -1.20 -0.23
C CYS A 293 1.02 0.10 -0.89
N ILE A 294 1.32 0.29 -2.18
CA ILE A 294 0.90 1.47 -2.94
C ILE A 294 -0.64 1.59 -2.94
N ALA A 295 -1.38 0.50 -3.14
CA ALA A 295 -2.85 0.54 -3.12
C ALA A 295 -3.41 1.01 -1.77
N PHE A 296 -2.87 0.50 -0.66
CA PHE A 296 -3.25 0.94 0.69
C PHE A 296 -2.81 2.38 0.98
N ILE A 297 -1.64 2.80 0.48
CA ILE A 297 -1.15 4.17 0.63
C ILE A 297 -2.00 5.15 -0.19
N CYS A 298 -2.53 4.78 -1.36
CA CYS A 298 -3.51 5.60 -2.08
C CYS A 298 -4.76 5.87 -1.22
N LEU A 299 -5.30 4.83 -0.57
CA LEU A 299 -6.42 4.98 0.37
C LEU A 299 -6.04 5.85 1.56
N HIS A 300 -4.84 5.65 2.13
CA HIS A 300 -4.33 6.46 3.24
C HIS A 300 -4.23 7.94 2.87
N ILE A 301 -3.59 8.26 1.74
CA ILE A 301 -3.45 9.63 1.25
C ILE A 301 -4.82 10.27 1.04
N TYR A 302 -5.76 9.54 0.42
CA TYR A 302 -7.13 10.03 0.22
C TYR A 302 -7.79 10.39 1.56
N LEU A 303 -7.86 9.46 2.51
CA LEU A 303 -8.51 9.68 3.81
C LEU A 303 -7.77 10.73 4.66
N ALA A 304 -6.45 10.80 4.59
CA ALA A 304 -5.64 11.75 5.35
C ALA A 304 -5.72 13.18 4.81
N THR A 305 -6.14 13.38 3.56
CA THR A 305 -6.15 14.71 2.92
C THR A 305 -7.57 15.21 2.67
N ILE A 306 -8.24 14.68 1.65
CA ILE A 306 -9.53 15.20 1.14
C ILE A 306 -10.72 14.33 1.52
N GLY A 307 -10.49 13.09 1.94
CA GLY A 307 -11.52 12.11 2.27
C GLY A 307 -12.09 12.27 3.69
N SER A 308 -11.33 12.85 4.61
CA SER A 308 -11.77 13.12 5.99
C SER A 308 -11.27 14.49 6.45
N GLU A 309 -12.21 15.44 6.53
CA GLU A 309 -11.92 16.80 7.01
C GLU A 309 -11.34 16.80 8.44
N GLY A 310 -10.27 17.57 8.65
CA GLY A 310 -9.57 17.70 9.93
C GLY A 310 -8.43 16.69 10.14
N SER A 311 -8.34 15.64 9.30
CA SER A 311 -7.27 14.62 9.40
C SER A 311 -5.88 15.20 9.10
N LEU A 312 -5.76 15.98 8.03
CA LEU A 312 -4.48 16.55 7.57
C LEU A 312 -3.82 17.46 8.60
N GLU A 313 -4.62 18.24 9.34
CA GLU A 313 -4.13 19.16 10.38
C GLU A 313 -3.35 18.43 11.48
N GLY A 314 -3.74 17.18 11.79
CA GLY A 314 -3.03 16.34 12.74
C GLY A 314 -1.59 16.06 12.31
N MET A 315 -1.35 15.85 11.01
CA MET A 315 -0.01 15.56 10.50
C MET A 315 0.81 16.82 10.17
N LEU A 316 0.16 17.95 9.90
CA LEU A 316 0.85 19.22 9.67
C LEU A 316 1.23 19.89 10.99
N THR A 317 0.28 20.01 11.92
CA THR A 317 0.44 20.80 13.14
C THR A 317 0.65 19.96 14.39
N GLY A 318 0.23 18.70 14.36
CA GLY A 318 0.20 17.81 15.53
C GLY A 318 -1.14 17.83 16.26
N TYR A 319 -2.00 18.81 15.97
CA TYR A 319 -3.25 19.03 16.66
C TYR A 319 -4.44 18.74 15.75
N VAL A 320 -5.53 18.27 16.36
CA VAL A 320 -6.84 18.09 15.71
C VAL A 320 -7.91 18.85 16.49
N ASP A 321 -9.00 19.23 15.83
CA ASP A 321 -10.17 19.79 16.53
C ASP A 321 -10.78 18.72 17.46
N GLU A 322 -11.29 19.14 18.62
CA GLU A 322 -12.01 18.27 19.54
C GLU A 322 -13.14 17.49 18.85
N GLN A 323 -13.90 18.14 17.95
CA GLN A 323 -14.97 17.47 17.24
C GLN A 323 -14.46 16.34 16.33
N TYR A 324 -13.25 16.47 15.78
CA TYR A 324 -12.61 15.38 15.04
C TYR A 324 -12.34 14.19 15.96
N ALA A 325 -11.79 14.43 17.15
CA ALA A 325 -11.52 13.39 18.14
C ALA A 325 -12.81 12.66 18.54
N ILE A 326 -13.87 13.40 18.85
CA ILE A 326 -15.19 12.85 19.19
C ILE A 326 -15.73 11.96 18.07
N ASN A 327 -15.66 12.45 16.83
CA ASN A 327 -16.34 11.81 15.69
C ASN A 327 -15.55 10.61 15.13
N HIS A 328 -14.22 10.66 15.13
CA HIS A 328 -13.38 9.64 14.48
C HIS A 328 -12.72 8.69 15.48
N HIS A 329 -12.62 9.11 16.74
CA HIS A 329 -11.86 8.43 17.79
C HIS A 329 -12.57 8.54 19.16
N PRO A 330 -13.86 8.16 19.27
CA PRO A 330 -14.66 8.41 20.47
C PRO A 330 -14.07 7.79 21.74
N LEU A 331 -13.48 6.59 21.66
CA LEU A 331 -12.88 5.93 22.83
C LEU A 331 -11.60 6.64 23.27
N TRP A 332 -10.80 7.13 22.33
CA TRP A 332 -9.61 7.92 22.66
C TRP A 332 -9.99 9.28 23.26
N TRP A 333 -11.06 9.90 22.76
CA TRP A 333 -11.58 11.14 23.34
C TRP A 333 -12.00 10.96 24.80
N GLU A 334 -12.68 9.86 25.13
CA GLU A 334 -13.03 9.52 26.53
C GLU A 334 -11.77 9.40 27.40
N GLU A 335 -10.74 8.67 26.93
CA GLU A 335 -9.47 8.50 27.64
C GLU A 335 -8.78 9.84 27.98
N ILE A 336 -8.71 10.78 27.03
CA ILE A 336 -8.03 12.06 27.25
C ILE A 336 -8.87 13.06 28.04
N LYS A 337 -10.21 13.02 27.89
CA LYS A 337 -11.12 13.87 28.65
C LYS A 337 -11.04 13.53 30.14
N ASP A 338 -11.00 12.25 30.47
CA ASP A 338 -10.90 11.78 31.85
C ASP A 338 -9.54 12.14 32.47
N GLN A 339 -8.45 12.12 31.69
CA GLN A 339 -7.14 12.59 32.15
C GLN A 339 -7.11 14.09 32.45
N GLN A 340 -7.77 14.90 31.62
CA GLN A 340 -7.87 16.36 31.84
C GLN A 340 -8.73 16.71 33.06
N LEU A 341 -9.83 15.97 33.31
CA LEU A 341 -10.72 16.18 34.46
C LEU A 341 -10.17 15.56 35.76
N GLY A 342 -9.46 14.44 35.68
CA GLY A 342 -8.77 13.79 36.80
C GLY A 342 -7.56 14.58 37.31
N GLY A 343 -6.89 15.33 36.42
CA GLY A 343 -5.84 16.28 36.80
C GLY A 343 -6.36 17.55 37.50
N ALA A 344 -7.62 17.92 37.26
CA ALA A 344 -8.27 19.08 37.88
C ALA A 344 -8.92 18.78 39.26
N SER A 345 -8.94 17.52 39.70
CA SER A 345 -9.64 17.07 40.91
C SER A 345 -8.72 16.59 42.05
N SER A 346 -7.44 16.97 42.06
CA SER A 346 -6.57 16.81 43.23
C SER A 346 -6.22 18.14 43.93
N PRO A 347 -7.11 18.70 44.78
CA PRO A 347 -6.72 19.55 45.88
C PRO A 347 -6.66 18.69 47.15
N HIS A 348 -5.69 17.78 47.27
CA HIS A 348 -5.40 17.11 48.55
C HIS A 348 -3.90 17.13 48.82
N GLY A 349 -3.50 18.17 49.56
CA GLY A 349 -2.15 18.39 50.04
C GLY A 349 -1.97 19.77 50.69
N GLY A 350 -3.04 20.42 51.15
CA GLY A 350 -2.96 21.62 51.98
C GLY A 350 -3.19 21.22 53.43
N THR A 351 -2.11 21.11 54.20
CA THR A 351 -2.18 21.12 55.67
C THR A 351 -2.89 22.42 56.10
N PRO A 352 -3.86 22.37 57.04
CA PRO A 352 -4.42 23.59 57.60
C PRO A 352 -3.35 24.25 58.48
N SER A 353 -2.70 25.30 57.96
CA SER A 353 -1.86 26.18 58.77
C SER A 353 -2.75 26.93 59.74
N ALA A 354 -2.65 26.59 61.03
CA ALA A 354 -3.27 27.31 62.11
C ALA A 354 -2.85 28.79 62.14
N ALA A 355 -3.79 29.66 62.51
CA ALA A 355 -3.60 31.10 62.66
C ALA A 355 -2.55 31.44 63.76
N PRO A 356 -1.88 32.60 63.68
CA PRO A 356 -0.77 32.94 64.56
C PRO A 356 -1.25 33.33 65.97
N ALA A 357 -0.58 32.81 67.00
CA ALA A 357 -0.79 33.20 68.38
C ALA A 357 -0.19 34.60 68.64
N ALA A 358 -0.98 35.46 69.30
CA ALA A 358 -0.58 36.80 69.73
C ALA A 358 0.57 36.77 70.77
N PRO A 359 1.42 37.81 70.83
CA PRO A 359 2.48 37.88 71.82
C PRO A 359 1.90 38.19 73.21
N ARG A 360 2.41 37.50 74.24
CA ARG A 360 2.15 37.85 75.64
C ARG A 360 3.04 39.04 76.05
N PRO A 361 2.58 39.90 76.97
CA PRO A 361 3.43 40.92 77.55
C PRO A 361 4.33 40.33 78.65
N ASP A 362 5.43 41.05 78.84
CA ASP A 362 6.49 40.99 79.88
C ASP A 362 7.71 40.12 79.58
#